data_AF-A0A9P1CXP1-F1
#
_entry.id   AF-A0A9P1CXP1-F1
#
_cell.length_a   1.000
_cell.length_b   1.000
_cell.length_c   1.000
_cell.angle_alpha   90.00
_cell.angle_beta   90.00
_cell.angle_gamma   90.00
#
_symmetry.space_group_name_H-M   'P 1'
#
loop_
_entity.id
_entity.type
_entity.pdbx_description
1 polymer ?
#
loop_
_entity_poly.entity_id
_entity_poly.type
_entity_poly.pdbx_seq_one_letter_code
_entity_poly.pdbx_strand_id
1 'polypeptide(L)' 'LLGVNGAGKTTTMRMITGDTDVTKGDVLVGGASVQAQRDAARRRLGYCPQFD' A
#
# COMPACT_ATOMS: atom_id res chain seq x y z
N LEU A 1 2.64 3.96 -10.82
CA LEU A 1 2.75 5.41 -10.52
C LEU A 1 3.84 5.99 -11.42
N LEU A 2 3.59 7.13 -12.07
CA LEU A 2 4.58 7.83 -12.90
C LEU A 2 5.15 9.03 -12.11
N GLY A 3 6.44 9.30 -12.26
CA GLY A 3 7.14 10.41 -11.58
C GLY A 3 8.63 10.13 -11.40
N VAL A 4 9.40 11.17 -11.06
CA VAL A 4 10.86 11.09 -10.85
C VAL A 4 11.25 10.17 -9.69
N ASN A 5 12.52 9.72 -9.65
CA ASN A 5 13.06 9.01 -8.49
C ASN A 5 13.01 9.93 -7.26
N GLY A 6 12.65 9.36 -6.10
CA GLY A 6 12.44 10.13 -4.87
C GLY A 6 11.05 10.77 -4.72
N ALA A 7 10.18 10.74 -5.73
CA ALA A 7 8.81 11.29 -5.63
C ALA A 7 7.85 10.49 -4.69
N GLY A 8 8.34 9.46 -4.00
CA GLY A 8 7.55 8.68 -3.05
C GLY A 8 6.77 7.49 -3.61
N LYS A 9 6.91 7.16 -4.90
CA LYS A 9 6.16 6.07 -5.57
C LYS A 9 6.21 4.74 -4.81
N THR A 10 7.42 4.28 -4.47
CA THR A 10 7.63 3.00 -3.77
C THR A 10 7.10 3.06 -2.33
N THR A 11 7.30 4.19 -1.64
CA THR A 11 6.77 4.42 -0.30
C THR A 11 5.24 4.36 -0.29
N THR A 12 4.59 5.01 -1.27
CA THR A 12 3.13 4.96 -1.43
C THR A 12 2.64 3.54 -1.70
N MET A 13 3.31 2.77 -2.56
CA MET A 13 2.93 1.38 -2.82
C MET A 13 3.07 0.51 -1.56
N ARG A 14 4.15 0.66 -0.79
CA ARG A 14 4.34 -0.04 0.49
C ARG A 14 3.27 0.30 1.53
N MET A 15 2.79 1.55 1.55
CA MET A 15 1.64 1.92 2.38
C MET A 15 0.35 1.24 1.94
N ILE A 16 0.11 1.12 0.62
CA ILE A 16 -1.06 0.43 0.07
C ILE A 16 -1.02 -1.08 0.38
N THR A 17 0.16 -1.71 0.32
CA THR A 17 0.32 -3.15 0.63
C THR A 17 0.37 -3.47 2.12
N GLY A 18 0.50 -2.44 2.95
CA GLY A 18 0.65 -2.57 4.41
C GLY A 18 2.05 -3.01 4.84
N ASP A 19 3.06 -2.86 3.99
CA ASP A 19 4.47 -3.11 4.35
C ASP A 19 5.09 -1.90 5.08
N THR A 20 4.43 -0.75 5.03
CA THR A 20 4.78 0.45 5.80
C THR A 20 3.49 1.05 6.33
N ASP A 21 3.48 1.48 7.59
CA ASP A 21 2.30 2.08 8.18
C ASP A 21 1.97 3.43 7.50
N VAL A 22 0.67 3.66 7.30
CA VAL A 22 0.15 4.91 6.76
C VAL A 22 0.35 6.01 7.81
N THR A 23 1.07 7.08 7.45
CA THR A 23 1.32 8.16 8.41
C THR A 23 0.05 8.92 8.79
N LYS A 24 -0.85 9.15 7.82
CA LYS A 24 -2.14 9.84 8.01
C LYS A 24 -3.17 9.36 6.99
N GLY A 25 -4.45 9.40 7.38
CA GLY A 25 -5.56 8.98 6.53
C GLY A 25 -5.71 7.46 6.53
N ASP A 26 -6.41 6.94 5.52
CA ASP A 26 -6.61 5.50 5.34
C ASP A 26 -6.62 5.10 3.87
N VAL A 27 -6.30 3.84 3.60
CA VAL A 27 -6.38 3.22 2.28
C VAL A 27 -7.43 2.13 2.33
N LEU A 28 -8.37 2.16 1.39
CA LEU A 28 -9.43 1.16 1.29
C LEU A 28 -9.19 0.26 0.07
N VAL A 29 -9.12 -1.04 0.29
CA VAL A 29 -8.97 -2.06 -0.74
C VAL A 29 -10.23 -2.92 -0.78
N GLY A 30 -11.04 -2.75 -1.83
CA GLY A 30 -12.36 -3.39 -1.90
C GLY A 30 -13.23 -3.06 -0.69
N GLY A 31 -13.15 -1.82 -0.21
CA GLY A 31 -13.87 -1.34 0.98
C GLY A 31 -13.27 -1.77 2.33
N ALA A 32 -12.19 -2.56 2.35
CA ALA A 32 -11.49 -2.93 3.59
C ALA A 32 -10.33 -1.97 3.88
N SER A 33 -10.26 -1.43 5.09
CA SER A 33 -9.13 -0.63 5.55
C SER A 33 -7.84 -1.45 5.60
N VAL A 34 -6.75 -0.95 5.01
CA VAL A 34 -5.43 -1.59 5.12
C VAL A 34 -4.87 -1.49 6.55
N GLN A 35 -5.40 -0.61 7.39
CA GLN A 35 -4.98 -0.48 8.79
C GLN A 35 -5.83 -1.32 9.72
N ALA A 36 -7.16 -1.22 9.63
CA ALA A 36 -8.09 -1.88 10.54
C ALA A 36 -8.51 -3.29 10.07
N GLN A 37 -8.44 -3.59 8.77
CA GLN A 37 -8.94 -4.83 8.16
C GLN A 37 -7.86 -5.48 7.26
N ARG A 38 -6.62 -5.53 7.78
CA ARG A 38 -5.41 -5.98 7.08
C ARG A 38 -5.60 -7.27 6.28
N ASP A 39 -6.12 -8.32 6.89
CA ASP A 39 -6.29 -9.62 6.22
C ASP A 39 -7.32 -9.56 5.08
N ALA A 40 -8.42 -8.83 5.27
CA ALA A 40 -9.45 -8.67 4.26
C ALA A 40 -8.94 -7.83 3.06
N ALA A 41 -8.13 -6.81 3.34
CA ALA A 41 -7.47 -6.00 2.31
C ALA A 41 -6.40 -6.83 1.56
N ARG A 42 -5.51 -7.52 2.28
CA ARG A 42 -4.40 -8.30 1.71
C ARG A 42 -4.87 -9.46 0.83
N ARG A 43 -5.95 -10.16 1.19
CA ARG A 43 -6.52 -11.22 0.34
C ARG A 43 -6.98 -10.74 -1.06
N ARG A 44 -7.10 -9.43 -1.25
CA ARG A 44 -7.51 -8.80 -2.52
C ARG A 44 -6.36 -8.12 -3.26
N LEU A 45 -5.13 -8.20 -2.74
CA LEU A 45 -3.95 -7.56 -3.31
C LEU A 45 -2.92 -8.61 -3.76
N GLY A 46 -2.46 -8.47 -5.00
CA GLY A 46 -1.20 -9.04 -5.47
C GLY A 46 -0.21 -7.90 -5.72
N TYR A 47 0.99 -7.99 -5.16
CA TYR A 47 2.03 -6.98 -5.33
C TYR A 47 3.36 -7.63 -5.65
N CYS A 48 4.04 -7.10 -6.66
CA CYS A 48 5.39 -7.48 -7.04
C CYS A 48 6.31 -6.29 -6.70
N PRO A 49 7.16 -6.40 -5.66
CA PRO A 49 8.04 -5.31 -5.27
C PRO A 49 9.09 -5.03 -6.34
N GLN A 50 9.63 -3.80 -6.33
CA GLN A 50 10.65 -3.39 -7.30
C GLN A 50 11.98 -4.16 -7.12
N PHE A 51 12.27 -4.58 -5.90
CA PHE A 51 13.44 -5.36 -5.49
C PHE A 51 12.96 -6.37 -4.44
N ASP A 52 13.56 -7.57 -4.44
CA ASP A 52 13.32 -8.61 -3.42
C ASP A 52 13.98 -8.27 -2.08
#